data_AF-R7UDS6-F1
#
_entry.id   AF-R7UDS6-F1
#
_cell.length_a   1.000
_cell.length_b   1.000
_cell.length_c   1.000
_cell.angle_alpha   90.00
_cell.angle_beta   90.00
_cell.angle_gamma   90.00
#
_symmetry.space_group_name_H-M   'P 1'
#
loop_
_entity.id
_entity.type
_entity.pdbx_description
1 polymer ?
#
loop_
_entity_poly.entity_id
_entity_poly.type
_entity_poly.pdbx_seq_one_letter_code
_entity_poly.pdbx_strand_id
1 'polypeptide(L)'
;MLKIATRRKHELWVSGNRHEAKRCQVELNNLIKRSKVVYKNKIERCFEENDSKSAWKSLKTITGYKKKPSNVGERNDNAEWAEQLNEFCSRFEKNDNILDITENPLTRLQVSANDVHKILSSVDPNKAMGPDNISPRLLKTCAQDLAHIFKNCDQTGILKSFKEDYMRYSYSGV
;
A
#
# COMPACT_ATOMS: atom_id res chain seq x y z
N MET A 1 29.96 -17.89 17.31
CA MET A 1 29.89 -18.92 16.24
C MET A 1 30.18 -18.36 14.85
N LEU A 2 29.31 -17.56 14.23
CA LEU A 2 29.55 -17.04 12.86
C LEU A 2 30.90 -16.31 12.70
N LYS A 3 31.22 -15.37 13.61
CA LYS A 3 32.51 -14.64 13.58
C LYS A 3 33.73 -15.57 13.68
N ILE A 4 33.63 -16.65 14.46
CA ILE A 4 34.69 -17.63 14.65
C ILE A 4 34.88 -18.45 13.37
N ALA A 5 33.78 -18.94 12.77
CA ALA A 5 33.81 -19.68 11.51
C ALA A 5 34.35 -18.83 10.34
N THR A 6 33.99 -17.55 10.27
CA THR A 6 34.53 -16.61 9.26
C THR A 6 36.03 -16.41 9.42
N ARG A 7 36.52 -16.24 10.67
CA ARG A 7 37.94 -16.08 10.96
C ARG A 7 38.73 -17.34 10.60
N ARG A 8 38.27 -18.51 11.05
CA ARG A 8 38.89 -19.81 10.73
C ARG A 8 38.99 -20.05 9.22
N LYS A 9 37.93 -19.73 8.47
CA LYS A 9 37.95 -19.83 7.00
C LYS A 9 39.02 -18.93 6.38
N HIS A 10 39.17 -17.70 6.89
CA HIS A 10 40.18 -16.77 6.41
C HIS A 10 41.60 -17.30 6.67
N GLU A 11 41.87 -17.80 7.88
CA GLU A 11 43.15 -18.40 8.25
C GLU A 11 43.50 -19.62 7.37
N LEU A 12 42.53 -20.50 7.09
CA LEU A 12 42.71 -21.65 6.20
C LEU A 12 42.93 -21.25 4.74
N TRP A 13 42.36 -20.13 4.32
CA TRP A 13 42.56 -19.59 2.98
C TRP A 13 43.97 -18.99 2.82
N VAL A 14 44.44 -18.25 3.84
CA VAL A 14 45.79 -17.67 3.87
C VAL A 14 46.88 -18.74 3.97
N SER A 15 46.67 -19.79 4.75
CA SER A 15 47.60 -20.92 4.90
C SER A 15 47.62 -21.88 3.70
N GLY A 16 46.83 -21.63 2.65
CA GLY A 16 46.81 -22.43 1.42
C GLY A 16 46.04 -23.74 1.52
N ASN A 17 45.46 -24.08 2.68
CA ASN A 17 44.67 -25.30 2.86
C ASN A 17 43.26 -25.16 2.25
N ARG A 18 43.20 -25.23 0.91
CA ARG A 18 41.99 -25.01 0.11
C ARG A 18 40.88 -26.02 0.41
N HIS A 19 41.22 -27.26 0.76
CA HIS A 19 40.23 -28.31 1.05
C HIS A 19 39.49 -28.01 2.38
N GLU A 20 40.22 -27.69 3.44
CA GLU A 20 39.61 -27.31 4.71
C GLU A 20 38.88 -25.97 4.63
N ALA A 21 39.40 -25.00 3.86
CA ALA A 21 38.70 -23.74 3.62
C ALA A 21 37.33 -23.96 2.95
N LYS A 22 37.22 -24.92 2.00
CA LYS A 22 35.94 -25.33 1.40
C LYS A 22 35.00 -25.95 2.43
N ARG A 23 35.49 -26.84 3.30
CA ARG A 23 34.66 -27.43 4.38
C ARG A 23 34.14 -26.35 5.34
N CYS A 24 35.01 -25.44 5.76
CA CYS A 24 34.60 -24.29 6.59
C CYS A 24 33.62 -23.36 5.88
N GLN A 25 33.72 -23.20 4.55
CA GLN A 25 32.73 -22.43 3.78
C GLN A 25 31.34 -23.09 3.81
N VAL A 26 31.26 -24.42 3.65
CA VAL A 26 29.99 -25.17 3.76
C VAL A 26 29.40 -25.03 5.16
N GLU A 27 30.24 -25.18 6.18
CA GLU A 27 29.82 -25.01 7.58
C GLU A 27 29.31 -23.58 7.86
N LEU A 28 30.03 -22.56 7.37
CA LEU A 28 29.64 -21.16 7.46
C LEU A 28 28.29 -20.92 6.77
N ASN A 29 28.08 -21.47 5.58
CA ASN A 29 26.80 -21.36 4.86
C ASN A 29 25.66 -22.00 5.66
N ASN A 30 25.89 -23.17 6.27
CA ASN A 30 24.90 -23.84 7.11
C ASN A 30 24.61 -23.06 8.41
N LEU A 31 25.62 -22.43 9.00
CA LEU A 31 25.44 -21.53 10.13
C LEU A 31 24.61 -20.31 9.72
N ILE A 32 24.89 -19.69 8.57
CA ILE A 32 24.13 -18.54 8.06
C ILE A 32 22.66 -18.93 7.83
N LYS A 33 22.40 -20.08 7.18
CA LYS A 33 21.04 -20.57 6.95
C LYS A 33 20.29 -20.75 8.27
N ARG A 34 20.89 -21.44 9.25
CA ARG A 34 20.30 -21.63 10.58
C ARG A 34 20.05 -20.30 11.30
N SER A 35 21.02 -19.39 11.28
CA SER A 35 20.86 -18.07 11.89
C SER A 35 19.74 -17.24 11.25
N LYS A 36 19.55 -17.33 9.92
CA LYS A 36 18.44 -16.68 9.23
C LYS A 36 17.08 -17.23 9.69
N VAL A 37 16.95 -18.55 9.80
CA VAL A 37 15.72 -19.19 10.30
C VAL A 37 15.42 -18.77 11.74
N VAL A 38 16.42 -18.79 12.62
CA VAL A 38 16.26 -18.34 14.02
C VAL A 38 15.80 -16.88 14.08
N TYR A 39 16.37 -16.01 13.25
CA TYR A 39 15.97 -14.61 13.23
C TYR A 39 14.57 -14.41 12.63
N LYS A 40 14.19 -15.17 11.61
CA LYS A 40 12.84 -15.17 11.04
C LYS A 40 11.81 -15.52 12.12
N ASN A 41 12.00 -16.64 12.83
CA ASN A 41 11.08 -17.09 13.88
C ASN A 41 10.97 -16.04 15.01
N LYS A 42 12.07 -15.34 15.32
CA LYS A 42 12.05 -14.22 16.27
C LYS A 42 11.13 -13.09 15.82
N ILE A 43 11.18 -12.69 14.55
CA ILE A 43 10.30 -11.64 13.99
C ILE A 43 8.84 -12.11 14.05
N GLU A 44 8.57 -13.33 13.59
CA GLU A 44 7.20 -13.90 13.58
C GLU A 44 6.61 -13.92 14.99
N ARG A 45 7.37 -14.36 15.99
CA ARG A 45 6.93 -14.35 17.39
C ARG A 45 6.61 -12.95 17.91
N CYS A 46 7.36 -11.91 17.52
CA CYS A 46 7.04 -10.54 17.91
C CYS A 46 5.68 -10.08 17.36
N PHE A 47 5.23 -10.61 16.22
CA PHE A 47 3.89 -10.32 15.69
C PHE A 47 2.81 -11.14 16.40
N GLU A 48 3.08 -12.41 16.72
CA GLU A 48 2.16 -13.26 17.50
C GLU A 48 1.90 -12.69 18.90
N GLU A 49 2.94 -12.13 19.54
CA GLU A 49 2.87 -11.50 20.87
C GLU A 49 2.28 -10.08 20.83
N ASN A 50 1.83 -9.59 19.67
CA ASN A 50 1.36 -8.22 19.41
C ASN A 50 2.36 -7.11 19.85
N ASP A 51 3.65 -7.45 19.95
CA ASP A 51 4.72 -6.50 20.31
C ASP A 51 5.24 -5.80 19.05
N SER A 52 4.44 -4.85 18.57
CA SER A 52 4.73 -4.02 17.41
C SER A 52 6.08 -3.27 17.53
N LYS A 53 6.49 -2.90 18.75
CA LYS A 53 7.73 -2.15 19.00
C LYS A 53 8.96 -3.04 18.81
N SER A 54 8.91 -4.27 19.32
CA SER A 54 10.00 -5.24 19.13
C SER A 54 10.04 -5.79 17.70
N ALA A 55 8.89 -5.98 17.06
CA ALA A 55 8.81 -6.32 15.65
C ALA A 55 9.48 -5.25 14.79
N TRP A 56 9.14 -3.97 15.03
CA TRP A 56 9.73 -2.84 14.33
C TRP A 56 11.25 -2.71 14.55
N LYS A 57 11.73 -2.92 15.78
CA LYS A 57 13.18 -2.95 16.08
C LYS A 57 13.91 -4.06 15.32
N SER A 58 13.28 -5.22 15.21
CA SER A 58 13.84 -6.38 14.48
C SER A 58 13.87 -6.11 12.97
N LEU A 59 12.79 -5.56 12.41
CA LEU A 59 12.71 -5.11 11.02
C LEU A 59 13.79 -4.06 10.69
N LYS A 60 13.97 -3.07 11.56
CA LYS A 60 15.02 -2.05 11.42
C LYS A 60 16.42 -2.65 11.37
N THR A 61 16.66 -3.72 12.15
CA THR A 61 17.95 -4.40 12.19
C THR A 61 18.24 -5.15 10.88
N ILE A 62 17.26 -5.85 10.29
CA ILE A 62 17.48 -6.62 9.05
C ILE A 62 17.55 -5.76 7.80
N THR A 63 16.78 -4.67 7.76
CA THR A 63 16.76 -3.73 6.63
C THR A 63 17.99 -2.82 6.65
N GLY A 64 18.73 -2.78 7.75
CA GLY A 64 19.76 -1.77 7.97
C GLY A 64 19.19 -0.35 7.96
N TYR A 65 17.89 -0.20 8.24
CA TYR A 65 17.22 1.09 8.17
C TYR A 65 17.87 2.07 9.16
N LYS A 66 18.63 3.00 8.61
CA LYS A 66 19.13 4.17 9.32
C LYS A 66 18.11 5.27 9.10
N LYS A 67 17.54 5.77 10.20
CA LYS A 67 16.77 7.02 10.13
C LYS A 67 17.72 8.04 9.51
N LYS A 68 17.34 8.63 8.38
CA LYS A 68 18.09 9.77 7.84
C LYS A 68 18.23 10.77 9.00
N PRO A 69 19.40 11.43 9.19
CA PRO A 69 19.41 12.60 10.05
C PRO A 69 18.27 13.46 9.52
N SER A 70 17.31 13.76 10.38
CA SER A 70 16.20 14.61 9.99
C SER A 70 16.85 15.84 9.39
N ASN A 71 16.69 16.04 8.08
CA ASN A 71 16.60 17.42 7.63
C ASN A 71 15.51 18.00 8.53
N VAL A 72 15.89 18.99 9.33
CA VAL A 72 15.03 19.71 10.25
C VAL A 72 14.07 20.55 9.40
N GLY A 73 13.23 19.85 8.66
CA GLY A 73 12.28 20.37 7.69
C GLY A 73 11.25 19.26 7.49
N GLU A 74 10.01 19.56 7.87
CA GLU A 74 8.79 18.77 7.62
C GLU A 74 8.44 17.62 8.58
N ARG A 75 8.94 17.60 9.81
CA ARG A 75 8.06 17.24 10.94
C ARG A 75 7.89 18.49 11.78
N ASN A 76 6.90 19.27 11.40
CA ASN A 76 6.48 20.41 12.18
C ASN A 76 5.52 19.87 13.25
N ASP A 77 6.03 19.59 14.44
CA ASP A 77 5.21 19.18 15.59
C ASP A 77 4.40 20.38 16.16
N ASN A 78 4.30 21.48 15.41
CA ASN A 78 3.51 22.65 15.75
C ASN A 78 2.02 22.40 15.48
N ALA A 79 1.18 22.95 16.35
CA ALA A 79 -0.28 22.89 16.25
C ALA A 79 -0.80 23.33 14.88
N GLU A 80 -0.14 24.29 14.24
CA GLU A 80 -0.46 24.80 12.90
C GLU A 80 -0.39 23.72 11.81
N TRP A 81 0.54 22.77 11.90
CA TRP A 81 0.61 21.66 10.94
C TRP A 81 -0.49 20.63 11.18
N ALA A 82 -0.83 20.38 12.44
CA ALA A 82 -1.97 19.54 12.79
C ALA A 82 -3.29 20.17 12.33
N GLU A 83 -3.44 21.49 12.44
CA GLU A 83 -4.58 22.24 11.91
C GLU A 83 -4.66 22.17 10.38
N GLN A 84 -3.53 22.34 9.67
CA GLN A 84 -3.49 22.16 8.21
C GLN A 84 -3.87 20.74 7.79
N LEU A 85 -3.41 19.72 8.53
CA LEU A 85 -3.80 18.32 8.28
C LEU A 85 -5.28 18.07 8.57
N ASN A 86 -5.80 18.60 9.67
CA ASN A 86 -7.21 18.51 10.00
C ASN A 86 -8.07 19.20 8.94
N GLU A 87 -7.68 20.39 8.48
CA GLU A 87 -8.37 21.09 7.39
C GLU A 87 -8.33 20.31 6.08
N PHE A 88 -7.17 19.73 5.74
CA PHE A 88 -7.03 18.89 4.55
C PHE A 88 -7.88 17.61 4.63
N CYS A 89 -7.97 16.97 5.78
CA CYS A 89 -8.77 15.75 5.96
C CYS A 89 -10.27 16.06 6.04
N SER A 90 -10.67 17.09 6.78
CA SER A 90 -12.08 17.50 6.93
C SER A 90 -12.66 18.24 5.71
N ARG A 91 -11.88 18.47 4.64
CA ARG A 91 -12.39 19.05 3.39
C ARG A 91 -13.54 18.25 2.75
N PHE A 92 -13.64 16.97 3.08
CA PHE A 92 -14.72 16.10 2.61
C PHE A 92 -15.93 16.10 3.56
N GLU A 93 -15.78 16.58 4.80
CA GLU A 93 -16.82 16.63 5.83
C GLU A 93 -17.48 18.02 5.92
N LYS A 94 -16.74 19.10 5.61
CA LYS A 94 -17.26 20.49 5.67
C LYS A 94 -18.34 20.82 4.62
N ASN A 95 -18.68 19.90 3.71
CA ASN A 95 -19.68 20.10 2.66
C ASN A 95 -21.06 19.54 3.01
N ASP A 96 -21.45 19.60 4.29
CA ASP A 96 -22.83 19.34 4.72
C ASP A 96 -23.72 20.61 4.70
N ASN A 97 -23.17 21.77 4.31
CA ASN A 97 -23.98 22.94 3.99
C ASN A 97 -24.60 22.80 2.60
N ILE A 98 -25.60 21.93 2.53
CA ILE A 98 -26.77 22.09 1.68
C ILE A 98 -27.27 23.52 1.90
N LEU A 99 -27.05 24.43 0.93
CA LEU A 99 -27.83 25.65 0.63
C LEU A 99 -27.00 26.63 -0.25
N ASP A 100 -26.45 26.16 -1.37
CA ASP A 100 -26.26 27.00 -2.57
C ASP A 100 -26.18 26.11 -3.82
N ILE A 101 -27.34 25.64 -4.27
CA ILE A 101 -27.48 25.01 -5.59
C ILE A 101 -27.74 26.13 -6.59
N THR A 102 -26.74 26.98 -6.81
CA THR A 102 -26.66 27.77 -8.03
C THR A 102 -25.24 27.59 -8.57
N GLU A 103 -25.14 26.79 -9.63
CA GLU A 103 -23.89 26.38 -10.30
C GLU A 103 -22.98 25.37 -9.55
N ASN A 104 -23.45 24.12 -9.43
CA ASN A 104 -22.56 22.99 -9.21
C ASN A 104 -21.46 22.95 -10.32
N PRO A 105 -20.16 23.00 -10.00
CA PRO A 105 -19.11 22.77 -10.99
C PRO A 105 -19.14 21.34 -11.57
N LEU A 106 -19.84 20.41 -10.92
CA LEU A 106 -20.13 19.06 -11.43
C LEU A 106 -21.14 19.04 -12.57
N THR A 107 -22.00 20.06 -12.71
CA THR A 107 -22.88 20.19 -13.89
C THR A 107 -22.11 20.57 -15.16
N ARG A 108 -20.87 21.06 -15.01
CA ARG A 108 -20.02 21.47 -16.14
C ARG A 108 -19.23 20.29 -16.74
N LEU A 109 -19.07 19.18 -16.02
CA LEU A 109 -18.44 17.96 -16.54
C LEU A 109 -19.48 17.14 -17.32
N GLN A 110 -19.81 17.59 -18.53
CA GLN A 110 -20.60 16.78 -19.45
C GLN A 110 -19.71 15.69 -20.04
N VAL A 111 -19.76 14.50 -19.45
CA VAL A 111 -19.12 13.31 -20.03
C VAL A 111 -20.00 12.80 -21.17
N SER A 112 -19.48 12.85 -22.41
CA SER A 112 -20.18 12.26 -23.55
C SER A 112 -20.02 10.74 -23.55
N ALA A 113 -21.01 10.01 -24.06
CA ALA A 113 -20.88 8.56 -24.30
C ALA A 113 -19.66 8.26 -25.20
N ASN A 114 -19.33 9.17 -26.11
CA ASN A 114 -18.15 9.02 -26.96
C ASN A 114 -16.83 9.11 -26.17
N ASP A 115 -16.78 9.89 -25.10
CA ASP A 115 -15.59 10.02 -24.26
C ASP A 115 -15.39 8.77 -23.41
N VAL A 116 -16.46 8.24 -22.83
CA VAL A 116 -16.44 6.95 -22.12
C VAL A 116 -16.02 5.82 -23.07
N HIS A 117 -16.59 5.79 -24.27
CA HIS A 117 -16.23 4.80 -25.29
C HIS A 117 -14.75 4.87 -25.65
N LYS A 118 -14.19 6.07 -25.86
CA LYS A 118 -12.75 6.25 -26.13
C LYS A 118 -11.87 5.76 -25.00
N ILE A 119 -12.26 6.02 -23.75
CA ILE A 119 -11.50 5.58 -22.57
C ILE A 119 -11.54 4.04 -22.47
N LEU A 120 -12.73 3.43 -22.57
CA LEU A 120 -12.91 1.98 -22.49
C LEU A 120 -12.25 1.23 -23.65
N SER A 121 -12.29 1.78 -24.87
CA SER A 121 -11.63 1.21 -26.04
C SER A 121 -10.10 1.36 -26.02
N SER A 122 -9.59 2.36 -25.32
CA SER A 122 -8.15 2.58 -25.10
C SER A 122 -7.55 1.71 -23.99
N VAL A 123 -8.38 0.94 -23.27
CA VAL A 123 -7.89 0.01 -22.24
C VAL A 123 -6.95 -1.04 -22.85
N ASP A 124 -5.85 -1.31 -22.14
CA ASP A 124 -4.87 -2.33 -22.51
C ASP A 124 -5.41 -3.73 -22.18
N PRO A 125 -5.64 -4.60 -23.19
CA PRO A 125 -6.21 -5.93 -23.02
C PRO A 125 -5.30 -6.91 -22.26
N ASN A 126 -4.03 -6.57 -22.02
CA ASN A 126 -3.07 -7.44 -21.34
C ASN A 126 -2.87 -7.06 -19.86
N LYS A 127 -3.60 -6.06 -19.35
CA LYS A 127 -3.57 -5.72 -17.93
C LYS A 127 -4.18 -6.82 -17.06
N ALA A 128 -3.71 -6.89 -15.82
CA ALA A 128 -4.28 -7.78 -14.81
C ALA A 128 -5.73 -7.38 -14.48
N MET A 129 -6.52 -8.36 -14.09
CA MET A 129 -7.91 -8.17 -13.68
C MET A 129 -7.94 -7.50 -12.30
N GLY A 130 -8.86 -6.54 -12.13
CA GLY A 130 -9.10 -5.87 -10.86
C GLY A 130 -9.77 -6.77 -9.82
N PRO A 131 -10.08 -6.24 -8.62
CA PRO A 131 -10.77 -6.99 -7.56
C PRO A 131 -12.16 -7.50 -7.99
N ASP A 132 -12.77 -6.85 -8.98
CA ASP A 132 -14.06 -7.24 -9.56
C ASP A 132 -13.95 -8.43 -10.52
N ASN A 133 -12.74 -8.93 -10.78
CA ASN A 133 -12.47 -10.06 -11.67
C ASN A 133 -13.07 -9.88 -13.08
N ILE A 134 -13.07 -8.63 -13.59
CA ILE A 134 -13.50 -8.30 -14.96
C ILE A 134 -12.26 -8.19 -15.85
N SER A 135 -12.29 -8.84 -17.02
CA SER A 135 -11.17 -8.79 -17.96
C SER A 135 -11.12 -7.45 -18.72
N PRO A 136 -9.94 -6.84 -18.88
CA PRO A 136 -9.77 -5.63 -19.70
C PRO A 136 -10.21 -5.83 -21.17
N ARG A 137 -10.12 -7.07 -21.67
CA ARG A 137 -10.64 -7.45 -22.99
C ARG A 137 -12.15 -7.29 -23.08
N LEU A 138 -12.88 -7.71 -22.05
CA LEU A 138 -14.33 -7.58 -21.99
C LEU A 138 -14.76 -6.11 -21.96
N LEU A 139 -14.07 -5.27 -21.16
CA LEU A 139 -14.32 -3.83 -21.11
C LEU A 139 -14.11 -3.15 -22.48
N LYS A 140 -13.11 -3.61 -23.22
CA LYS A 140 -12.80 -3.10 -24.56
C LYS A 140 -13.82 -3.53 -25.62
N THR A 141 -14.26 -4.79 -25.58
CA THR A 141 -15.28 -5.31 -26.52
C THR A 141 -16.66 -4.71 -26.24
N CYS A 142 -17.04 -4.59 -24.97
CA CYS A 142 -18.33 -4.03 -24.56
C CYS A 142 -18.31 -2.50 -24.40
N ALA A 143 -17.25 -1.82 -24.86
CA ALA A 143 -17.07 -0.38 -24.68
C ALA A 143 -18.26 0.43 -25.23
N GLN A 144 -18.85 0.00 -26.34
CA GLN A 144 -19.97 0.68 -26.99
C GLN A 144 -21.27 0.55 -26.17
N ASP A 145 -21.56 -0.64 -25.66
CA ASP A 145 -22.76 -0.92 -24.87
C ASP A 145 -22.66 -0.27 -23.47
N LEU A 146 -21.47 -0.28 -22.89
CA LEU A 146 -21.18 0.27 -21.57
C LEU A 146 -21.14 1.81 -21.56
N ALA A 147 -20.77 2.45 -22.68
CA ALA A 147 -20.65 3.90 -22.78
C ALA A 147 -21.94 4.65 -22.40
N HIS A 148 -23.09 4.11 -22.79
CA HIS A 148 -24.39 4.72 -22.49
C HIS A 148 -24.84 4.47 -21.04
N ILE A 149 -24.48 3.31 -20.48
CA ILE A 149 -24.81 2.94 -19.09
C ILE A 149 -24.00 3.80 -18.12
N PHE A 150 -22.69 3.89 -18.33
CA PHE A 150 -21.81 4.68 -17.46
C PHE A 150 -22.10 6.18 -17.52
N LYS A 151 -22.51 6.71 -18.68
CA LYS A 151 -23.01 8.09 -18.81
C LYS A 151 -24.18 8.38 -17.85
N ASN A 152 -25.10 7.42 -17.69
CA ASN A 152 -26.30 7.60 -16.87
C ASN A 152 -26.05 7.29 -15.39
N CYS A 153 -25.05 6.45 -15.08
CA CYS A 153 -24.69 6.08 -13.70
C CYS A 153 -24.21 7.27 -12.86
N ASP A 154 -23.44 8.20 -13.43
CA ASP A 154 -22.95 9.40 -12.72
C ASP A 154 -24.09 10.30 -12.22
N GLN A 155 -25.26 10.26 -12.87
CA GLN A 155 -26.39 11.11 -12.52
C GLN A 155 -27.39 10.46 -11.55
N THR A 156 -27.44 9.12 -11.46
CA THR A 156 -28.54 8.43 -10.74
C THR A 156 -28.12 7.42 -9.68
N GLY A 157 -26.91 6.86 -9.75
CA GLY A 157 -26.48 5.77 -8.86
C GLY A 157 -25.88 6.23 -7.54
N ILE A 158 -24.96 7.20 -7.60
CA ILE A 158 -24.14 7.60 -6.44
C ILE A 158 -24.99 8.35 -5.39
N LEU A 159 -25.99 9.11 -5.83
CA LEU A 159 -26.88 9.88 -4.95
C LEU A 159 -27.92 9.00 -4.23
N LYS A 160 -28.30 7.84 -4.78
CA LYS A 160 -29.27 6.94 -4.13
C LYS A 160 -28.63 6.07 -3.05
N SER A 161 -27.44 5.52 -3.31
CA SER A 161 -26.73 4.68 -2.33
C SER A 161 -26.31 5.49 -1.10
N PHE A 162 -25.84 6.73 -1.28
CA PHE A 162 -25.51 7.61 -0.16
C PHE A 162 -26.73 7.96 0.71
N LYS A 163 -27.93 8.07 0.12
CA LYS A 163 -29.14 8.42 0.87
C LYS A 163 -29.72 7.24 1.66
N GLU A 164 -29.61 6.02 1.14
CA GLU A 164 -30.10 4.80 1.83
C GLU A 164 -29.19 4.37 2.98
N ASP A 165 -27.86 4.50 2.83
CA ASP A 165 -26.92 4.18 3.90
C ASP A 165 -26.97 5.19 5.06
N TYR A 166 -27.18 6.48 4.76
CA TYR A 166 -27.29 7.52 5.79
C TYR A 166 -28.58 7.39 6.64
N MET A 167 -29.70 6.98 6.02
CA MET A 167 -30.96 6.76 6.75
C MET A 167 -30.95 5.51 7.62
N ARG A 168 -30.11 4.51 7.32
CA ARG A 168 -29.97 3.29 8.13
C ARG A 168 -29.16 3.52 9.41
N TYR A 169 -28.17 4.41 9.37
CA TYR A 169 -27.34 4.71 10.54
C TYR A 169 -28.00 5.69 11.53
N SER A 170 -28.95 6.52 11.07
CA SER A 170 -29.62 7.52 11.91
C SER A 170 -30.73 6.97 12.84
N TYR A 171 -31.15 5.71 12.70
CA TYR A 171 -32.30 5.17 13.46
C TYR A 171 -32.02 3.91 14.31
N SER A 172 -30.75 3.51 14.52
CA SER A 172 -30.42 2.37 15.41
C SER A 172 -29.69 2.75 16.70
N GLY A 173 -29.57 4.05 17.00
CA GLY A 173 -28.96 4.55 18.22
C GLY A 173 -29.94 5.40 19.04
N VAL A 174 -30.99 4.77 19.58
CA VAL A 174 -31.74 5.28 20.74
C VAL A 174 -31.78 4.18 21.78
#